data_AF-A0A225VZ77-F1
#
_entry.id   AF-A0A225VZ77-F1
#
_cell.length_a   1.000
_cell.length_b   1.000
_cell.length_c   1.000
_cell.angle_alpha   90.00
_cell.angle_beta   90.00
_cell.angle_gamma   90.00
#
_symmetry.space_group_name_H-M   'P 1'
#
loop_
_entity.id
_entity.type
_entity.pdbx_description
1 polymer ?
#
loop_
_entity_poly.entity_id
_entity_poly.type
_entity_poly.pdbx_seq_one_letter_code
_entity_poly.pdbx_strand_id
1 'polypeptide(L)'
;MVVKLTEQYGDKELASILAAAKEVPETRYVAVNLLRAQMEKWLTQKKDVGDVFRYLKLDEAKYDLLASPVLTRWMAFVDRSYQKSYDVLNGHLSRFDDQGLANFLVGAKGGVAFGRFDYHKVENPILQKWVDAKKSADDVYGLLKLREVEASDFMQSPALATWLTYVTKVDHRFFNLHHGPYELLYKQLIKQYDDTELANILLGPKGEFWKGFHVYKLDDMILEKWKKSGKSADEVYDLLKLRNVEAKDLLQNPALVIWMSFVTRLNRRSHHPYAVLYNRLNADLGNSKLVELIRDAKYGGHTRAMRMAEKLEKEQRIHAASIAKNVRR
;
A
#
# COMPACT_ATOMS: atom_id res chain seq x y z
N MET A 1 27.01 -24.41 -29.37
CA MET A 1 26.19 -23.27 -29.84
C MET A 1 26.63 -21.96 -29.20
N VAL A 2 26.58 -21.81 -27.86
CA VAL A 2 26.98 -20.56 -27.19
C VAL A 2 28.39 -20.08 -27.57
N VAL A 3 29.37 -20.98 -27.67
CA VAL A 3 30.75 -20.62 -28.05
C VAL A 3 30.80 -19.91 -29.41
N LYS A 4 30.24 -20.53 -30.45
CA LYS A 4 30.16 -19.97 -31.82
C LYS A 4 29.41 -18.64 -31.86
N LEU A 5 28.30 -18.53 -31.11
CA LEU A 5 27.55 -17.28 -31.02
C LEU A 5 28.35 -16.19 -30.31
N THR A 6 29.11 -16.51 -29.26
CA THR A 6 29.99 -15.53 -28.61
C THR A 6 31.12 -15.09 -29.53
N GLU A 7 31.68 -15.99 -30.34
CA GLU A 7 32.71 -15.64 -31.34
C GLU A 7 32.17 -14.66 -32.39
N GLN A 8 30.91 -14.84 -32.79
CA GLN A 8 30.29 -13.99 -33.80
C GLN A 8 29.85 -12.62 -33.27
N TYR A 9 29.23 -12.58 -32.09
CA TYR A 9 28.58 -11.38 -31.57
C TYR A 9 29.37 -10.71 -30.45
N GLY A 10 30.25 -11.42 -29.75
CA GLY A 10 30.82 -10.98 -28.48
C GLY A 10 29.91 -11.27 -27.29
N ASP A 11 30.48 -11.18 -26.07
CA ASP A 11 29.75 -11.53 -24.84
C ASP A 11 28.62 -10.54 -24.53
N LYS A 12 28.89 -9.23 -24.66
CA LYS A 12 27.93 -8.15 -24.36
C LYS A 12 26.73 -8.19 -25.31
N GLU A 13 26.98 -8.20 -26.61
CA GLU A 13 25.93 -8.18 -27.63
C GLU A 13 25.11 -9.48 -27.59
N LEU A 14 25.76 -10.65 -27.45
CA LEU A 14 25.04 -11.91 -27.33
C LEU A 14 24.13 -11.93 -26.10
N ALA A 15 24.63 -11.50 -24.94
CA ALA A 15 23.85 -11.45 -23.71
C ALA A 15 22.63 -10.52 -23.86
N SER A 16 22.81 -9.38 -24.52
CA SER A 16 21.72 -8.45 -24.84
C SER A 16 20.67 -9.06 -25.77
N ILE A 17 21.10 -9.77 -26.83
CA ILE A 17 20.18 -10.45 -27.77
C ILE A 17 19.35 -11.49 -27.03
N LEU A 18 19.99 -12.30 -26.18
CA LEU A 18 19.30 -13.35 -25.45
C LEU A 18 18.39 -12.80 -24.34
N ALA A 19 18.75 -11.67 -23.71
CA ALA A 19 17.89 -11.00 -22.74
C ALA A 19 16.59 -10.51 -23.41
N ALA A 20 16.67 -9.90 -24.61
CA ALA A 20 15.50 -9.49 -25.37
C ALA A 20 14.66 -10.69 -25.84
N ALA A 21 15.32 -11.73 -26.40
CA ALA A 21 14.65 -12.95 -26.87
C ALA A 21 13.95 -13.75 -25.75
N LYS A 22 14.34 -13.56 -24.49
CA LYS A 22 13.69 -14.18 -23.34
C LYS A 22 12.28 -13.62 -23.08
N GLU A 23 12.07 -12.35 -23.39
CA GLU A 23 10.79 -11.68 -23.14
C GLU A 23 9.73 -12.06 -24.19
N VAL A 24 10.16 -12.51 -25.38
CA VAL A 24 9.31 -13.06 -26.44
C VAL A 24 8.94 -14.53 -26.16
N PRO A 25 7.64 -14.88 -26.04
CA PRO A 25 7.20 -16.24 -25.67
C PRO A 25 7.80 -17.36 -26.52
N GLU A 26 7.89 -17.17 -27.83
CA GLU A 26 8.32 -18.16 -28.82
C GLU A 26 9.82 -18.49 -28.69
N THR A 27 10.64 -17.50 -28.35
CA THR A 27 12.09 -17.67 -28.22
C THR A 27 12.55 -17.87 -26.79
N ARG A 28 11.65 -17.72 -25.81
CA ARG A 28 11.95 -17.75 -24.37
C ARG A 28 12.73 -18.98 -23.96
N TYR A 29 12.29 -20.17 -24.36
CA TYR A 29 12.92 -21.43 -23.97
C TYR A 29 14.38 -21.50 -24.43
N VAL A 30 14.64 -21.20 -25.71
CA VAL A 30 15.98 -21.23 -26.30
C VAL A 30 16.86 -20.15 -25.67
N ALA A 31 16.34 -18.93 -25.53
CA ALA A 31 17.05 -17.80 -24.94
C ALA A 31 17.48 -18.09 -23.49
N VAL A 32 16.59 -18.66 -22.67
CA VAL A 32 16.89 -19.05 -21.28
C VAL A 32 18.01 -20.10 -21.22
N ASN A 33 17.99 -21.08 -22.11
CA ASN A 33 19.01 -22.13 -22.17
C ASN A 33 20.37 -21.60 -22.63
N LEU A 34 20.38 -20.71 -23.63
CA LEU A 34 21.61 -20.08 -24.11
C LEU A 34 22.20 -19.12 -23.07
N LEU A 35 21.38 -18.31 -22.38
CA LEU A 35 21.87 -17.47 -21.27
C LEU A 35 22.51 -18.31 -20.16
N ARG A 36 21.90 -19.46 -19.82
CA ARG A 36 22.48 -20.38 -18.84
C ARG A 36 23.84 -20.91 -19.31
N ALA A 37 23.95 -21.37 -20.56
CA ALA A 37 25.21 -21.85 -21.11
C ALA A 37 26.28 -20.74 -21.18
N GLN A 38 25.86 -19.49 -21.45
CA GLN A 38 26.76 -18.34 -21.45
C GLN A 38 27.30 -18.05 -20.03
N MET A 39 26.45 -18.15 -19.00
CA MET A 39 26.88 -18.01 -17.59
C MET A 39 27.86 -19.10 -17.15
N GLU A 40 27.63 -20.37 -17.53
CA GLU A 40 28.59 -21.45 -17.25
C GLU A 40 29.96 -21.18 -17.89
N LYS A 41 29.95 -20.67 -19.12
CA LYS A 41 31.18 -20.27 -19.81
C LYS A 41 31.89 -19.14 -19.06
N TRP A 42 31.18 -18.12 -18.60
CA TRP A 42 31.79 -17.04 -17.82
C TRP A 42 32.36 -17.52 -16.47
N LEU A 43 31.69 -18.47 -15.81
CA LEU A 43 32.18 -19.07 -14.57
C LEU A 43 33.49 -19.85 -14.79
N THR A 44 33.54 -20.68 -15.83
CA THR A 44 34.77 -21.44 -16.16
C THR A 44 35.93 -20.53 -16.55
N GLN A 45 35.63 -19.41 -17.23
CA GLN A 45 36.60 -18.37 -17.57
C GLN A 45 36.94 -17.44 -16.40
N LYS A 46 36.32 -17.61 -15.22
CA LYS A 46 36.49 -16.75 -14.04
C LYS A 46 36.34 -15.26 -14.38
N LYS A 47 35.33 -14.93 -15.20
CA LYS A 47 35.04 -13.54 -15.57
C LYS A 47 34.72 -12.71 -14.33
N ASP A 48 35.11 -11.43 -14.36
CA ASP A 48 34.80 -10.49 -13.30
C ASP A 48 33.27 -10.28 -13.19
N VAL A 49 32.77 -10.14 -11.95
CA VAL A 49 31.34 -9.96 -11.70
C VAL A 49 30.82 -8.62 -12.23
N GLY A 50 31.65 -7.59 -12.25
CA GLY A 50 31.35 -6.29 -12.83
C GLY A 50 31.35 -6.33 -14.36
N ASP A 51 32.23 -7.12 -14.99
CA ASP A 51 32.17 -7.37 -16.43
C ASP A 51 30.85 -8.03 -16.83
N VAL A 52 30.45 -9.09 -16.12
CA VAL A 52 29.19 -9.79 -16.38
C VAL A 52 27.97 -8.88 -16.11
N PHE A 53 28.05 -7.99 -15.13
CA PHE A 53 27.03 -6.97 -14.89
C PHE A 53 26.83 -6.08 -16.13
N ARG A 54 27.93 -5.64 -16.76
CA ARG A 54 27.92 -4.84 -18.00
C ARG A 54 27.49 -5.64 -19.23
N TYR A 55 27.88 -6.91 -19.33
CA TYR A 55 27.42 -7.77 -20.41
C TYR A 55 25.90 -7.94 -20.40
N LEU A 56 25.31 -7.99 -19.20
CA LEU A 56 23.86 -8.05 -19.01
C LEU A 56 23.18 -6.67 -19.07
N LYS A 57 23.92 -5.60 -19.39
CA LYS A 57 23.45 -4.21 -19.47
C LYS A 57 22.75 -3.72 -18.20
N LEU A 58 23.15 -4.25 -17.05
CA LEU A 58 22.58 -3.86 -15.76
C LEU A 58 23.03 -2.45 -15.34
N ASP A 59 24.18 -1.99 -15.82
CA ASP A 59 24.70 -0.62 -15.66
C ASP A 59 23.89 0.40 -16.47
N GLU A 60 23.33 -0.02 -17.60
CA GLU A 60 22.49 0.82 -18.46
C GLU A 60 21.03 0.90 -17.94
N ALA A 61 20.63 0.02 -17.01
CA ALA A 61 19.26 -0.07 -16.49
C ALA A 61 18.86 1.11 -15.57
N LYS A 62 19.79 1.98 -15.17
CA LYS A 62 19.54 3.14 -14.28
C LYS A 62 18.65 2.72 -13.10
N TYR A 63 17.50 3.36 -12.89
CA TYR A 63 16.57 3.09 -11.78
C TYR A 63 15.76 1.79 -11.94
N ASP A 64 15.78 1.17 -13.12
CA ASP A 64 15.15 -0.12 -13.41
C ASP A 64 16.05 -1.31 -13.08
N LEU A 65 17.24 -1.09 -12.51
CA LEU A 65 18.18 -2.17 -12.13
C LEU A 65 17.48 -3.25 -11.31
N LEU A 66 16.79 -2.87 -10.24
CA LEU A 66 16.08 -3.80 -9.36
C LEU A 66 14.85 -4.42 -10.04
N ALA A 67 14.29 -3.74 -11.05
CA ALA A 67 13.19 -4.24 -11.88
C ALA A 67 13.67 -5.23 -12.96
N SER A 68 14.98 -5.24 -13.26
CA SER A 68 15.54 -5.96 -14.38
C SER A 68 15.29 -7.47 -14.31
N PRO A 69 14.76 -8.10 -15.39
CA PRO A 69 14.46 -9.52 -15.43
C PRO A 69 15.71 -10.43 -15.50
N VAL A 70 16.91 -9.85 -15.63
CA VAL A 70 18.18 -10.57 -15.63
C VAL A 70 19.02 -10.36 -14.36
N LEU A 71 18.61 -9.46 -13.45
CA LEU A 71 19.33 -9.19 -12.20
C LEU A 71 19.51 -10.44 -11.35
N THR A 72 18.46 -11.25 -11.14
CA THR A 72 18.55 -12.46 -10.31
C THR A 72 19.49 -13.51 -10.87
N ARG A 73 19.69 -13.53 -12.20
CA ARG A 73 20.66 -14.41 -12.83
C ARG A 73 22.08 -13.92 -12.64
N TRP A 74 22.29 -12.61 -12.72
CA TRP A 74 23.56 -12.02 -12.34
C TRP A 74 23.88 -12.30 -10.87
N MET A 75 22.92 -12.16 -9.95
CA MET A 75 23.10 -12.51 -8.54
C MET A 75 23.51 -13.98 -8.37
N ALA A 76 22.85 -14.90 -9.06
CA ALA A 76 23.23 -16.32 -9.06
C ALA A 76 24.65 -16.56 -9.62
N PHE A 77 25.07 -15.80 -10.64
CA PHE A 77 26.44 -15.83 -11.15
C PHE A 77 27.44 -15.35 -10.08
N VAL A 78 27.14 -14.28 -9.35
CA VAL A 78 27.99 -13.76 -8.26
C VAL A 78 28.15 -14.79 -7.15
N ASP A 79 27.04 -15.41 -6.73
CA ASP A 79 27.05 -16.43 -5.67
C ASP A 79 27.86 -17.67 -6.08
N ARG A 80 27.73 -18.10 -7.33
CA ARG A 80 28.52 -19.21 -7.91
C ARG A 80 30.00 -18.85 -8.16
N SER A 81 30.33 -17.56 -8.18
CA SER A 81 31.70 -17.06 -8.21
C SER A 81 32.32 -16.95 -6.81
N TYR A 82 31.69 -17.55 -5.79
CA TYR A 82 32.08 -17.52 -4.37
C TYR A 82 32.08 -16.12 -3.73
N GLN A 83 31.36 -15.17 -4.33
CA GLN A 83 31.07 -13.88 -3.73
C GLN A 83 29.65 -13.85 -3.16
N LYS A 84 29.28 -12.79 -2.42
CA LYS A 84 27.93 -12.63 -1.88
C LYS A 84 27.16 -11.64 -2.77
N SER A 85 26.16 -12.13 -3.51
CA SER A 85 25.41 -11.33 -4.48
C SER A 85 24.81 -10.06 -3.90
N TYR A 86 24.22 -10.13 -2.71
CA TYR A 86 23.68 -8.96 -2.02
C TYR A 86 24.76 -7.94 -1.63
N ASP A 87 25.94 -8.38 -1.20
CA ASP A 87 27.02 -7.45 -0.81
C ASP A 87 27.54 -6.70 -2.03
N VAL A 88 27.71 -7.38 -3.17
CA VAL A 88 28.14 -6.76 -4.44
C VAL A 88 27.06 -5.80 -4.96
N LEU A 89 25.78 -6.22 -4.95
CA LEU A 89 24.67 -5.38 -5.38
C LEU A 89 24.55 -4.13 -4.51
N ASN A 90 24.60 -4.28 -3.18
CA ASN A 90 24.53 -3.16 -2.24
C ASN A 90 25.74 -2.23 -2.38
N GLY A 91 26.92 -2.76 -2.69
CA GLY A 91 28.12 -1.98 -3.03
C GLY A 91 27.99 -1.17 -4.33
N HIS A 92 27.18 -1.64 -5.28
CA HIS A 92 26.82 -0.86 -6.47
C HIS A 92 25.81 0.24 -6.13
N LEU A 93 24.73 -0.11 -5.42
CA LEU A 93 23.67 0.83 -5.03
C LEU A 93 24.18 1.94 -4.11
N SER A 94 25.16 1.67 -3.24
CA SER A 94 25.68 2.65 -2.28
C SER A 94 26.30 3.89 -2.91
N ARG A 95 26.69 3.80 -4.20
CA ARG A 95 27.27 4.88 -5.00
C ARG A 95 26.25 5.92 -5.45
N PHE A 96 24.96 5.58 -5.38
CA PHE A 96 23.89 6.50 -5.73
C PHE A 96 23.57 7.44 -4.56
N ASP A 97 23.10 8.63 -4.91
CA ASP A 97 22.56 9.59 -3.96
C ASP A 97 21.24 9.09 -3.36
N ASP A 98 20.76 9.78 -2.33
CA ASP A 98 19.56 9.34 -1.62
C ASP A 98 18.31 9.34 -2.50
N GLN A 99 18.22 10.25 -3.46
CA GLN A 99 17.11 10.29 -4.41
C GLN A 99 17.15 9.08 -5.36
N GLY A 100 18.32 8.73 -5.88
CA GLY A 100 18.50 7.54 -6.70
C GLY A 100 18.16 6.27 -5.93
N LEU A 101 18.59 6.16 -4.67
CA LEU A 101 18.24 5.07 -3.78
C LEU A 101 16.73 4.99 -3.52
N ALA A 102 16.06 6.12 -3.30
CA ALA A 102 14.60 6.17 -3.15
C ALA A 102 13.88 5.67 -4.41
N ASN A 103 14.32 6.10 -5.60
CA ASN A 103 13.76 5.66 -6.87
C ASN A 103 13.89 4.14 -7.07
N PHE A 104 15.04 3.56 -6.69
CA PHE A 104 15.25 2.11 -6.72
C PHE A 104 14.23 1.35 -5.86
N LEU A 105 14.04 1.78 -4.61
CA LEU A 105 13.12 1.12 -3.68
C LEU A 105 11.67 1.20 -4.17
N VAL A 106 11.21 2.39 -4.57
CA VAL A 106 9.83 2.60 -5.03
C VAL A 106 9.55 1.82 -6.31
N GLY A 107 10.45 1.88 -7.30
CA GLY A 107 10.31 1.16 -8.56
C GLY A 107 10.28 -0.36 -8.38
N ALA A 108 11.16 -0.89 -7.52
CA ALA A 108 11.20 -2.32 -7.23
C ALA A 108 9.95 -2.82 -6.49
N LYS A 109 9.50 -2.08 -5.46
CA LYS A 109 8.37 -2.47 -4.60
C LYS A 109 7.02 -2.31 -5.27
N GLY A 110 6.90 -1.34 -6.18
CA GLY A 110 5.69 -1.14 -7.00
C GLY A 110 5.62 -1.98 -8.27
N GLY A 111 6.72 -2.65 -8.65
CA GLY A 111 6.84 -3.31 -9.95
C GLY A 111 6.80 -4.84 -9.90
N VAL A 112 6.86 -5.44 -11.09
CA VAL A 112 6.90 -6.91 -11.33
C VAL A 112 8.13 -7.62 -10.74
N ALA A 113 9.07 -6.87 -10.18
CA ALA A 113 10.25 -7.41 -9.55
C ALA A 113 10.09 -7.69 -8.06
N PHE A 114 9.06 -7.14 -7.42
CA PHE A 114 8.73 -7.48 -6.05
C PHE A 114 8.50 -9.00 -5.92
N GLY A 115 9.29 -9.66 -5.05
CA GLY A 115 9.26 -11.11 -4.87
C GLY A 115 10.21 -11.94 -5.75
N ARG A 116 10.97 -11.32 -6.67
CA ARG A 116 11.99 -12.05 -7.48
C ARG A 116 13.25 -12.40 -6.70
N PHE A 117 13.54 -11.65 -5.65
CA PHE A 117 14.64 -11.84 -4.71
C PHE A 117 14.19 -11.38 -3.32
N ASP A 118 15.00 -11.63 -2.30
CA ASP A 118 14.73 -11.14 -0.95
C ASP A 118 14.94 -9.62 -0.91
N TYR A 119 13.84 -8.89 -1.16
CA TYR A 119 13.83 -7.44 -1.26
C TYR A 119 14.33 -6.76 0.03
N HIS A 120 14.11 -7.39 1.20
CA HIS A 120 14.55 -6.82 2.47
C HIS A 120 16.08 -6.77 2.61
N LYS A 121 16.82 -7.64 1.92
CA LYS A 121 18.30 -7.58 1.89
C LYS A 121 18.86 -6.41 1.07
N VAL A 122 18.00 -5.74 0.28
CA VAL A 122 18.32 -4.50 -0.44
C VAL A 122 17.72 -3.28 0.24
N GLU A 123 16.46 -3.36 0.67
CA GLU A 123 15.76 -2.27 1.36
C GLU A 123 16.43 -1.93 2.70
N ASN A 124 16.76 -2.94 3.53
CA ASN A 124 17.26 -2.70 4.88
C ASN A 124 18.58 -1.91 4.92
N PRO A 125 19.62 -2.22 4.11
CA PRO A 125 20.85 -1.43 4.09
C PRO A 125 20.63 0.03 3.66
N ILE A 126 19.75 0.28 2.70
CA ILE A 126 19.42 1.65 2.24
C ILE A 126 18.72 2.41 3.36
N LEU A 127 17.70 1.80 3.99
CA LEU A 127 17.02 2.42 5.12
C LEU A 127 17.99 2.65 6.30
N GLN A 128 18.90 1.71 6.56
CA GLN A 128 19.92 1.83 7.60
C GLN A 128 20.88 2.99 7.30
N LYS A 129 21.29 3.20 6.06
CA LYS A 129 22.09 4.37 5.63
C LYS A 129 21.38 5.68 5.98
N TRP A 130 20.07 5.81 5.68
CA TRP A 130 19.29 7.01 6.02
C TRP A 130 19.10 7.21 7.53
N VAL A 131 18.94 6.10 8.24
CA VAL A 131 18.88 5.98 9.69
C VAL A 131 20.22 6.47 10.29
N ASP A 132 21.38 6.01 9.82
CA ASP A 132 22.70 6.42 10.32
C ASP A 132 23.04 7.87 9.98
N ALA A 133 22.57 8.34 8.83
CA ALA A 133 22.61 9.75 8.43
C ALA A 133 21.65 10.65 9.23
N LYS A 134 20.89 10.10 10.19
CA LYS A 134 19.93 10.82 11.06
C LYS A 134 18.89 11.63 10.28
N LYS A 135 18.47 11.14 9.11
CA LYS A 135 17.37 11.78 8.38
C LYS A 135 16.11 11.80 9.24
N SER A 136 15.30 12.84 9.11
CA SER A 136 14.00 12.88 9.77
C SER A 136 12.97 12.07 8.99
N ALA A 137 11.86 11.74 9.65
CA ALA A 137 10.72 11.14 8.96
C ALA A 137 10.18 12.05 7.84
N ASP A 138 10.27 13.37 7.99
CA ASP A 138 9.87 14.34 6.95
C ASP A 138 10.83 14.33 5.75
N ASP A 139 12.14 14.26 5.99
CA ASP A 139 13.14 14.18 4.91
C ASP A 139 12.92 12.94 4.06
N VAL A 140 12.71 11.78 4.68
CA VAL A 140 12.45 10.53 3.97
C VAL A 140 11.07 10.55 3.29
N TYR A 141 10.09 11.23 3.86
CA TYR A 141 8.78 11.45 3.21
C TYR A 141 8.94 12.24 1.90
N GLY A 142 9.78 13.29 1.92
CA GLY A 142 10.15 14.07 0.73
C GLY A 142 10.96 13.28 -0.29
N LEU A 143 11.99 12.53 0.14
CA LEU A 143 12.82 11.69 -0.74
C LEU A 143 11.99 10.65 -1.51
N LEU A 144 11.01 10.07 -0.83
CA LEU A 144 10.08 9.09 -1.41
C LEU A 144 8.94 9.74 -2.21
N LYS A 145 8.97 11.07 -2.39
CA LYS A 145 8.00 11.87 -3.15
C LYS A 145 6.55 11.67 -2.72
N LEU A 146 6.32 11.38 -1.43
CA LEU A 146 4.96 11.16 -0.92
C LEU A 146 4.10 12.44 -0.94
N ARG A 147 4.73 13.61 -1.02
CA ARG A 147 4.07 14.92 -1.20
C ARG A 147 3.39 15.07 -2.56
N GLU A 148 3.78 14.26 -3.54
CA GLU A 148 3.27 14.30 -4.91
C GLU A 148 2.19 13.23 -5.16
N VAL A 149 1.89 12.39 -4.16
CA VAL A 149 0.94 11.29 -4.32
C VAL A 149 -0.48 11.80 -4.15
N GLU A 150 -1.36 11.42 -5.08
CA GLU A 150 -2.78 11.72 -4.99
C GLU A 150 -3.45 10.95 -3.84
N ALA A 151 -4.43 11.58 -3.19
CA ALA A 151 -5.09 11.01 -2.02
C ALA A 151 -5.74 9.62 -2.27
N SER A 152 -6.26 9.38 -3.48
CA SER A 152 -6.86 8.10 -3.88
C SER A 152 -5.85 6.95 -3.98
N ASP A 153 -4.60 7.27 -4.31
CA ASP A 153 -3.53 6.30 -4.53
C ASP A 153 -2.63 6.14 -3.31
N PHE A 154 -2.75 7.05 -2.33
CA PHE A 154 -1.88 7.14 -1.17
C PHE A 154 -1.76 5.81 -0.41
N MET A 155 -2.88 5.17 -0.08
CA MET A 155 -2.89 3.90 0.65
C MET A 155 -2.32 2.72 -0.16
N GLN A 156 -2.20 2.85 -1.48
CA GLN A 156 -1.61 1.82 -2.34
C GLN A 156 -0.15 2.12 -2.69
N SER A 157 0.36 3.28 -2.29
CA SER A 157 1.68 3.75 -2.67
C SER A 157 2.79 2.83 -2.13
N PRO A 158 3.66 2.27 -3.00
CA PRO A 158 4.85 1.53 -2.57
C PRO A 158 5.81 2.40 -1.76
N ALA A 159 5.86 3.70 -2.09
CA ALA A 159 6.64 4.69 -1.34
C ALA A 159 6.16 4.79 0.12
N LEU A 160 4.85 4.74 0.36
CA LEU A 160 4.29 4.80 1.71
C LEU A 160 4.66 3.56 2.52
N ALA A 161 4.64 2.39 1.88
CA ALA A 161 5.09 1.15 2.51
C ALA A 161 6.57 1.23 2.93
N THR A 162 7.45 1.76 2.08
CA THR A 162 8.87 1.97 2.42
C THR A 162 9.06 3.03 3.51
N TRP A 163 8.29 4.13 3.48
CA TRP A 163 8.34 5.16 4.52
C TRP A 163 7.93 4.61 5.89
N LEU A 164 6.87 3.78 5.96
CA LEU A 164 6.46 3.15 7.21
C LEU A 164 7.51 2.19 7.75
N THR A 165 8.14 1.39 6.89
CA THR A 165 9.28 0.53 7.28
C THR A 165 10.46 1.36 7.79
N TYR A 166 10.72 2.52 7.21
CA TYR A 166 11.75 3.43 7.69
C TYR A 166 11.41 3.98 9.09
N VAL A 167 10.20 4.51 9.27
CA VAL A 167 9.80 5.13 10.54
C VAL A 167 9.80 4.10 11.67
N THR A 168 9.37 2.86 11.43
CA THR A 168 9.44 1.79 12.45
C THR A 168 10.88 1.41 12.81
N LYS A 169 11.82 1.47 11.85
CA LYS A 169 13.26 1.27 12.13
C LYS A 169 13.86 2.41 12.96
N VAL A 170 13.47 3.65 12.68
CA VAL A 170 13.89 4.82 13.47
C VAL A 170 13.36 4.69 14.91
N ASP A 171 12.11 4.26 15.07
CA ASP A 171 11.43 4.12 16.37
C ASP A 171 12.18 3.19 17.34
N HIS A 172 12.81 2.11 16.85
CA HIS A 172 13.63 1.22 17.69
C HIS A 172 14.88 1.87 18.32
N ARG A 173 15.36 3.01 17.80
CA ARG A 173 16.50 3.76 18.38
C ARG A 173 16.06 4.86 19.34
N PHE A 174 14.77 5.19 19.38
CA PHE A 174 14.22 6.22 20.26
C PHE A 174 13.17 5.57 21.15
N PHE A 175 13.62 4.96 22.26
CA PHE A 175 12.80 4.35 23.31
C PHE A 175 11.70 5.24 23.92
N ASN A 176 11.48 6.46 23.42
CA ASN A 176 10.52 7.44 23.94
C ASN A 176 9.98 8.37 22.83
N LEU A 177 9.28 7.85 21.83
CA LEU A 177 8.29 8.67 21.13
C LEU A 177 6.91 8.27 21.62
N HIS A 178 6.27 9.18 22.34
CA HIS A 178 4.83 9.19 22.61
C HIS A 178 3.96 9.20 21.32
N HIS A 179 4.57 9.02 20.13
CA HIS A 179 4.07 9.36 18.80
C HIS A 179 4.51 8.27 17.80
N GLY A 180 3.78 7.16 17.72
CA GLY A 180 4.09 6.05 16.81
C GLY A 180 3.99 6.42 15.32
N PRO A 181 4.25 5.48 14.38
CA PRO A 181 4.31 5.74 12.94
C PRO A 181 3.04 6.41 12.38
N TYR A 182 1.87 6.11 12.95
CA TYR A 182 0.59 6.70 12.54
C TYR A 182 0.46 8.17 12.90
N GLU A 183 1.09 8.62 14.00
CA GLU A 183 1.04 10.04 14.36
C GLU A 183 1.93 10.88 13.45
N LEU A 184 3.13 10.37 13.13
CA LEU A 184 4.00 10.99 12.14
C LEU A 184 3.30 11.06 10.79
N LEU A 185 2.63 9.98 10.38
CA LEU A 185 1.88 9.96 9.13
C LEU A 185 0.73 10.97 9.16
N TYR A 186 -0.07 10.95 10.22
CA TYR A 186 -1.18 11.89 10.43
C TYR A 186 -0.71 13.35 10.32
N LYS A 187 0.43 13.70 10.94
CA LYS A 187 1.02 15.05 10.84
C LYS A 187 1.42 15.44 9.43
N GLN A 188 1.80 14.50 8.57
CA GLN A 188 2.04 14.76 7.15
C GLN A 188 0.71 14.96 6.41
N LEU A 189 -0.24 14.05 6.62
CA LEU A 189 -1.52 14.07 5.92
C LEU A 189 -2.30 15.36 6.14
N ILE A 190 -2.38 15.87 7.38
CA ILE A 190 -3.14 17.10 7.65
C ILE A 190 -2.48 18.38 7.12
N LYS A 191 -1.20 18.32 6.74
CA LYS A 191 -0.51 19.43 6.07
C LYS A 191 -0.69 19.37 4.56
N GLN A 192 -0.80 18.17 4.01
CA GLN A 192 -0.83 17.91 2.57
C GLN A 192 -2.23 17.88 1.99
N TYR A 193 -3.20 17.36 2.75
CA TYR A 193 -4.53 17.04 2.24
C TYR A 193 -5.63 17.77 3.00
N ASP A 194 -6.64 18.22 2.26
CA ASP A 194 -7.87 18.74 2.83
C ASP A 194 -8.79 17.63 3.38
N ASP A 195 -9.95 17.97 3.94
CA ASP A 195 -10.85 16.97 4.51
C ASP A 195 -11.48 16.02 3.48
N THR A 196 -11.66 16.47 2.24
CA THR A 196 -12.17 15.64 1.14
C THR A 196 -11.13 14.61 0.71
N GLU A 197 -9.88 15.04 0.61
CA GLU A 197 -8.74 14.20 0.29
C GLU A 197 -8.42 13.23 1.43
N LEU A 198 -8.46 13.68 2.68
CA LEU A 198 -8.36 12.79 3.85
C LEU A 198 -9.45 11.71 3.84
N ALA A 199 -10.68 12.05 3.43
CA ALA A 199 -11.73 11.06 3.27
C ALA A 199 -11.40 10.05 2.15
N ASN A 200 -10.84 10.50 1.02
CA ASN A 200 -10.36 9.60 -0.03
C ASN A 200 -9.28 8.63 0.48
N ILE A 201 -8.37 9.09 1.35
CA ILE A 201 -7.36 8.23 1.99
C ILE A 201 -8.02 7.16 2.87
N LEU A 202 -9.01 7.53 3.69
CA LEU A 202 -9.74 6.57 4.53
C LEU A 202 -10.50 5.52 3.71
N LEU A 203 -11.02 5.92 2.55
CA LEU A 203 -11.77 5.08 1.61
C LEU A 203 -10.86 4.24 0.70
N GLY A 204 -9.57 4.58 0.61
CA GLY A 204 -8.60 3.89 -0.23
C GLY A 204 -8.46 2.41 0.15
N PRO A 205 -8.30 1.51 -0.84
CA PRO A 205 -8.19 0.08 -0.57
C PRO A 205 -6.88 -0.21 0.19
N LYS A 206 -7.02 -0.95 1.28
CA LYS A 206 -5.91 -1.39 2.14
C LYS A 206 -5.51 -2.81 1.70
N GLY A 207 -4.42 -2.94 0.95
CA GLY A 207 -3.87 -4.23 0.49
C GLY A 207 -3.18 -5.07 1.58
N GLU A 208 -2.65 -6.25 1.22
CA GLU A 208 -2.05 -7.23 2.17
C GLU A 208 -0.98 -6.64 3.09
N PHE A 209 -0.13 -5.74 2.57
CA PHE A 209 0.92 -5.05 3.34
C PHE A 209 0.37 -4.45 4.64
N TRP A 210 -0.83 -3.86 4.57
CA TRP A 210 -1.46 -3.14 5.66
C TRP A 210 -2.01 -4.03 6.77
N LYS A 211 -2.14 -5.35 6.56
CA LYS A 211 -2.61 -6.26 7.62
C LYS A 211 -1.65 -6.36 8.80
N GLY A 212 -0.36 -6.11 8.58
CA GLY A 212 0.65 -6.01 9.65
C GLY A 212 0.61 -4.68 10.41
N PHE A 213 -0.25 -3.74 10.02
CA PHE A 213 -0.32 -2.40 10.57
C PHE A 213 -1.68 -2.12 11.22
N HIS A 214 -1.66 -1.36 12.31
CA HIS A 214 -2.82 -0.89 13.05
C HIS A 214 -3.39 0.38 12.41
N VAL A 215 -3.79 0.31 11.12
CA VAL A 215 -4.23 1.48 10.32
C VAL A 215 -5.45 2.19 10.93
N TYR A 216 -6.29 1.48 11.70
CA TYR A 216 -7.40 2.10 12.42
C TYR A 216 -6.96 3.26 13.34
N LYS A 217 -5.71 3.27 13.82
CA LYS A 217 -5.18 4.40 14.61
C LYS A 217 -5.10 5.69 13.79
N LEU A 218 -4.75 5.58 12.51
CA LEU A 218 -4.77 6.71 11.59
C LEU A 218 -6.20 7.17 11.34
N ASP A 219 -7.10 6.21 11.07
CA ASP A 219 -8.54 6.48 10.90
C ASP A 219 -9.06 7.26 12.12
N ASP A 220 -8.75 6.79 13.34
CA ASP A 220 -9.15 7.42 14.59
C ASP A 220 -8.64 8.86 14.74
N MET A 221 -7.38 9.15 14.37
CA MET A 221 -6.82 10.50 14.41
C MET A 221 -7.53 11.46 13.45
N ILE A 222 -7.86 10.99 12.24
CA ILE A 222 -8.60 11.79 11.24
C ILE A 222 -10.04 12.04 11.73
N LEU A 223 -10.71 11.02 12.29
CA LEU A 223 -12.04 11.20 12.87
C LEU A 223 -12.04 12.16 14.06
N GLU A 224 -11.01 12.11 14.90
CA GLU A 224 -10.81 13.05 16.00
C GLU A 224 -10.54 14.47 15.52
N LYS A 225 -9.80 14.66 14.42
CA LYS A 225 -9.65 15.97 13.75
C LYS A 225 -11.01 16.52 13.36
N TRP A 226 -11.81 15.75 12.62
CA TRP A 226 -13.12 16.16 12.15
C TRP A 226 -14.06 16.53 13.30
N LYS A 227 -14.02 15.78 14.41
CA LYS A 227 -14.78 16.09 15.61
C LYS A 227 -14.33 17.43 16.23
N LYS A 228 -13.02 17.62 16.39
CA LYS A 228 -12.45 18.86 16.96
C LYS A 228 -12.74 20.08 16.09
N SER A 229 -12.81 19.92 14.77
CA SER A 229 -13.23 20.99 13.85
C SER A 229 -14.75 21.23 13.84
N GLY A 230 -15.53 20.50 14.64
CA GLY A 230 -16.97 20.71 14.76
C GLY A 230 -17.82 20.11 13.65
N LYS A 231 -17.29 19.20 12.81
CA LYS A 231 -18.07 18.58 11.74
C LYS A 231 -19.26 17.81 12.30
N SER A 232 -20.39 17.95 11.62
CA SER A 232 -21.60 17.20 11.91
C SER A 232 -21.55 15.78 11.35
N ALA A 233 -22.47 14.93 11.82
CA ALA A 233 -22.66 13.62 11.23
C ALA A 233 -23.08 13.70 9.76
N ASP A 234 -23.82 14.74 9.35
CA ASP A 234 -24.24 14.89 7.94
C ASP A 234 -23.05 15.25 7.04
N GLU A 235 -22.22 16.21 7.45
CA GLU A 235 -21.01 16.58 6.69
C GLU A 235 -20.04 15.39 6.52
N VAL A 236 -19.82 14.60 7.58
CA VAL A 236 -18.96 13.41 7.46
C VAL A 236 -19.61 12.30 6.62
N TYR A 237 -20.94 12.23 6.58
CA TYR A 237 -21.64 11.31 5.67
C TYR A 237 -21.36 11.65 4.20
N ASP A 238 -21.30 12.94 3.89
CA ASP A 238 -21.00 13.46 2.55
C ASP A 238 -19.52 13.31 2.18
N LEU A 239 -18.60 13.61 3.10
CA LEU A 239 -17.16 13.37 2.92
C LEU A 239 -16.87 11.90 2.59
N LEU A 240 -17.59 10.99 3.24
CA LEU A 240 -17.46 9.54 3.01
C LEU A 240 -18.27 9.04 1.80
N LYS A 241 -18.83 9.95 1.00
CA LYS A 241 -19.56 9.67 -0.27
C LYS A 241 -20.74 8.72 -0.09
N LEU A 242 -21.40 8.75 1.07
CA LEU A 242 -22.48 7.81 1.40
C LEU A 242 -23.83 8.24 0.82
N ARG A 243 -24.04 9.53 0.52
CA ARG A 243 -25.33 10.09 0.06
C ARG A 243 -25.84 9.49 -1.25
N ASN A 244 -24.94 9.13 -2.15
CA ASN A 244 -25.28 8.59 -3.48
C ASN A 244 -25.20 7.07 -3.56
N VAL A 245 -25.07 6.38 -2.42
CA VAL A 245 -25.02 4.92 -2.37
C VAL A 245 -26.44 4.38 -2.27
N GLU A 246 -26.81 3.43 -3.15
CA GLU A 246 -28.11 2.78 -3.07
C GLU A 246 -28.31 2.11 -1.70
N ALA A 247 -29.51 2.20 -1.14
CA ALA A 247 -29.79 1.74 0.23
C ALA A 247 -29.40 0.26 0.46
N LYS A 248 -29.60 -0.60 -0.54
CA LYS A 248 -29.24 -2.02 -0.50
C LYS A 248 -27.72 -2.27 -0.38
N ASP A 249 -26.92 -1.37 -0.95
CA ASP A 249 -25.46 -1.45 -0.96
C ASP A 249 -24.86 -0.67 0.22
N LEU A 250 -25.58 0.34 0.72
CA LEU A 250 -25.17 1.17 1.85
C LEU A 250 -24.87 0.35 3.11
N LEU A 251 -25.72 -0.62 3.45
CA LEU A 251 -25.52 -1.48 4.63
C LEU A 251 -24.31 -2.43 4.48
N GLN A 252 -23.84 -2.63 3.25
CA GLN A 252 -22.65 -3.41 2.92
C GLN A 252 -21.40 -2.53 2.82
N ASN A 253 -21.56 -1.22 2.65
CA ASN A 253 -20.47 -0.29 2.39
C ASN A 253 -19.55 -0.12 3.62
N PRO A 254 -18.23 -0.42 3.51
CA PRO A 254 -17.27 -0.20 4.59
C PRO A 254 -17.21 1.25 5.09
N ALA A 255 -17.45 2.24 4.22
CA ALA A 255 -17.46 3.66 4.58
C ALA A 255 -18.54 3.99 5.63
N LEU A 256 -19.64 3.25 5.65
CA LEU A 256 -20.68 3.41 6.67
C LEU A 256 -20.16 3.08 8.07
N VAL A 257 -19.22 2.12 8.18
CA VAL A 257 -18.59 1.77 9.46
C VAL A 257 -17.73 2.92 9.97
N ILE A 258 -16.99 3.58 9.08
CA ILE A 258 -16.19 4.76 9.41
C ILE A 258 -17.09 5.89 9.90
N TRP A 259 -18.20 6.14 9.20
CA TRP A 259 -19.19 7.13 9.60
C TRP A 259 -19.80 6.83 10.99
N MET A 260 -20.20 5.58 11.25
CA MET A 260 -20.72 5.21 12.58
C MET A 260 -19.68 5.38 13.69
N SER A 261 -18.40 5.08 13.38
CA SER A 261 -17.27 5.32 14.27
C SER A 261 -17.13 6.80 14.60
N PHE A 262 -17.35 7.69 13.62
CA PHE A 262 -17.40 9.14 13.84
C PHE A 262 -18.57 9.56 14.72
N VAL A 263 -19.79 9.10 14.41
CA VAL A 263 -21.00 9.45 15.19
C VAL A 263 -20.86 9.03 16.66
N THR A 264 -20.28 7.85 16.91
CA THR A 264 -19.98 7.37 18.26
C THR A 264 -19.11 8.35 19.04
N ARG A 265 -18.13 8.99 18.38
CA ARG A 265 -17.20 9.96 19.00
C ARG A 265 -17.83 11.31 19.32
N LEU A 266 -18.94 11.66 18.69
CA LEU A 266 -19.63 12.92 19.01
C LEU A 266 -20.17 12.93 20.45
N ASN A 267 -20.26 11.77 21.12
CA ASN A 267 -20.63 11.59 22.54
C ASN A 267 -21.83 12.45 22.97
N ARG A 268 -22.83 12.57 22.09
CA ARG A 268 -24.09 13.24 22.40
C ARG A 268 -25.00 12.19 23.03
N ARG A 269 -25.50 12.44 24.24
CA ARG A 269 -26.35 11.53 25.06
C ARG A 269 -27.53 10.86 24.32
N SER A 270 -27.91 11.36 23.14
CA SER A 270 -29.00 10.90 22.29
C SER A 270 -28.58 10.26 20.94
N HIS A 271 -27.28 10.09 20.65
CA HIS A 271 -26.79 9.74 19.30
C HIS A 271 -26.09 8.36 19.27
N HIS A 272 -26.82 7.31 19.61
CA HIS A 272 -26.39 5.96 19.24
C HIS A 272 -26.27 5.91 17.71
N PRO A 273 -25.14 5.47 17.12
CA PRO A 273 -24.89 5.60 15.68
C PRO A 273 -25.98 4.92 14.82
N TYR A 274 -26.55 3.83 15.32
CA TYR A 274 -27.64 3.12 14.64
C TYR A 274 -28.96 3.88 14.71
N ALA A 275 -29.26 4.61 15.78
CA ALA A 275 -30.45 5.46 15.86
C ALA A 275 -30.35 6.64 14.88
N VAL A 276 -29.17 7.26 14.77
CA VAL A 276 -28.91 8.33 13.79
C VAL A 276 -29.06 7.79 12.37
N LEU A 277 -28.50 6.61 12.09
CA LEU A 277 -28.67 5.95 10.79
C LEU A 277 -30.13 5.62 10.48
N TYR A 278 -30.85 5.03 11.45
CA TYR A 278 -32.26 4.68 11.31
C TYR A 278 -33.11 5.90 10.95
N ASN A 279 -32.95 7.00 11.69
CA ASN A 279 -33.70 8.23 11.45
C ASN A 279 -33.42 8.81 10.05
N ARG A 280 -32.16 8.79 9.61
CA ARG A 280 -31.77 9.20 8.26
C ARG A 280 -32.45 8.34 7.20
N LEU A 281 -32.28 7.02 7.28
CA LEU A 281 -32.87 6.10 6.31
C LEU A 281 -34.40 6.18 6.29
N ASN A 282 -35.03 6.40 7.44
CA ASN A 282 -36.47 6.56 7.52
C ASN A 282 -36.94 7.86 6.88
N ALA A 283 -36.18 8.96 7.01
CA ALA A 283 -36.46 10.21 6.32
C ALA A 283 -36.30 10.08 4.79
N ASP A 284 -35.26 9.39 4.33
CA ASP A 284 -34.93 9.27 2.91
C ASP A 284 -35.83 8.25 2.17
N LEU A 285 -36.14 7.11 2.80
CA LEU A 285 -36.85 6.00 2.17
C LEU A 285 -38.34 5.93 2.56
N GLY A 286 -38.69 6.47 3.73
CA GLY A 286 -39.95 6.19 4.40
C GLY A 286 -39.97 4.81 5.10
N ASN A 287 -40.86 4.66 6.08
CA ASN A 287 -40.92 3.47 6.94
C ASN A 287 -41.12 2.16 6.17
N SER A 288 -41.99 2.14 5.15
CA SER A 288 -42.28 0.91 4.39
C SER A 288 -41.04 0.36 3.67
N LYS A 289 -40.32 1.23 2.94
CA LYS A 289 -39.10 0.83 2.22
C LYS A 289 -37.96 0.50 3.17
N LEU A 290 -37.89 1.16 4.33
CA LEU A 290 -36.91 0.83 5.36
C LEU A 290 -37.15 -0.56 5.97
N VAL A 291 -38.41 -0.95 6.22
CA VAL A 291 -38.75 -2.31 6.68
C VAL A 291 -38.27 -3.36 5.67
N GLU A 292 -38.55 -3.13 4.39
CA GLU A 292 -38.13 -4.00 3.29
C GLU A 292 -36.60 -4.10 3.22
N LEU A 293 -35.89 -2.96 3.24
CA LEU A 293 -34.44 -2.93 3.26
C LEU A 293 -33.84 -3.74 4.42
N ILE A 294 -34.39 -3.59 5.63
CA ILE A 294 -33.94 -4.32 6.83
C ILE A 294 -34.17 -5.82 6.65
N ARG A 295 -35.34 -6.22 6.16
CA ARG A 295 -35.67 -7.63 5.90
C ARG A 295 -34.70 -8.22 4.88
N ASP A 296 -34.54 -7.56 3.75
CA ASP A 296 -33.74 -8.07 2.64
C ASP A 296 -32.25 -8.15 3.03
N ALA A 297 -31.73 -7.16 3.77
CA ALA A 297 -30.38 -7.19 4.30
C ALA A 297 -30.12 -8.30 5.34
N LYS A 298 -31.14 -8.69 6.13
CA LYS A 298 -31.03 -9.81 7.08
C LYS A 298 -30.93 -11.16 6.39
N TYR A 299 -31.66 -11.35 5.29
CA TYR A 299 -31.77 -12.65 4.62
C TYR A 299 -30.97 -12.74 3.30
N GLY A 300 -30.33 -11.65 2.87
CA GLY A 300 -29.58 -11.57 1.60
C GLY A 300 -28.16 -12.13 1.64
N GLY A 301 -27.75 -12.84 2.69
CA GLY A 301 -26.48 -13.57 2.75
C GLY A 301 -25.20 -12.75 3.01
N HIS A 302 -25.25 -11.41 2.94
CA HIS A 302 -24.08 -10.57 3.22
C HIS A 302 -23.93 -10.27 4.72
N THR A 303 -22.87 -10.79 5.35
CA THR A 303 -22.68 -10.73 6.82
C THR A 303 -22.71 -9.31 7.41
N ARG A 304 -22.09 -8.32 6.76
CA ARG A 304 -22.10 -6.92 7.25
C ARG A 304 -23.51 -6.34 7.24
N ALA A 305 -24.22 -6.44 6.12
CA ALA A 305 -25.58 -5.95 5.99
C ALA A 305 -26.52 -6.61 7.00
N MET A 306 -26.41 -7.93 7.19
CA MET A 306 -27.19 -8.65 8.20
C MET A 306 -26.98 -8.06 9.60
N ARG A 307 -25.72 -7.86 10.02
CA ARG A 307 -25.41 -7.24 11.33
C ARG A 307 -25.93 -5.81 11.45
N MET A 308 -25.84 -5.00 10.40
CA MET A 308 -26.41 -3.65 10.39
C MET A 308 -27.93 -3.70 10.54
N ALA A 309 -28.57 -4.57 9.78
CA ALA A 309 -30.02 -4.71 9.74
C ALA A 309 -30.60 -5.18 11.09
N GLU A 310 -29.93 -6.12 11.78
CA GLU A 310 -30.32 -6.53 13.14
C GLU A 310 -30.28 -5.36 14.14
N LYS A 311 -29.34 -4.42 13.98
CA LYS A 311 -29.25 -3.23 14.83
C LYS A 311 -30.34 -2.23 14.47
N LEU A 312 -30.59 -1.99 13.18
CA LEU A 312 -31.66 -1.12 12.69
C LEU A 312 -33.06 -1.63 13.08
N GLU A 313 -33.28 -2.94 13.07
CA GLU A 313 -34.54 -3.54 13.54
C GLU A 313 -34.78 -3.26 15.04
N LYS A 314 -33.73 -3.24 15.86
CA LYS A 314 -33.85 -2.86 17.28
C LYS A 314 -34.27 -1.40 17.42
N GLU A 315 -33.67 -0.49 16.66
CA GLU A 315 -34.04 0.92 16.65
C GLU A 315 -35.49 1.12 16.16
N GLN A 316 -35.91 0.37 15.15
CA GLN A 316 -37.30 0.35 14.68
C GLN A 316 -38.28 -0.02 15.79
N ARG A 317 -38.00 -1.08 16.57
CA ARG A 317 -38.85 -1.52 17.69
C ARG A 317 -38.92 -0.46 18.79
N ILE A 318 -37.79 0.19 19.10
CA ILE A 318 -37.73 1.29 20.08
C ILE A 318 -38.60 2.46 19.62
N HIS A 319 -38.48 2.85 18.34
CA HIS A 319 -39.26 3.93 17.75
C HIS A 319 -40.77 3.61 17.77
N ALA A 320 -41.18 2.41 17.39
CA ALA A 320 -42.56 1.96 17.42
C ALA A 320 -43.15 1.96 18.85
N ALA A 321 -42.39 1.50 19.84
CA ALA A 321 -42.81 1.53 21.24
C ALA A 321 -42.99 2.95 21.78
N SER A 322 -42.14 3.90 21.35
CA SER A 322 -42.25 5.32 21.72
C SER A 322 -43.54 5.94 21.17
N ILE A 323 -43.89 5.65 19.91
CA ILE A 323 -45.16 6.12 19.31
C ILE A 323 -46.36 5.55 20.06
N ALA A 324 -46.37 4.23 20.31
CA ALA A 324 -47.46 3.56 21.02
C ALA A 324 -47.68 4.12 22.44
N LYS A 325 -46.62 4.53 23.12
CA LYS A 325 -46.69 5.17 24.44
C LYS A 325 -47.27 6.58 24.38
N ASN A 326 -46.97 7.34 23.32
CA ASN A 326 -47.49 8.70 23.13
C ASN A 326 -48.95 8.72 22.68
N VAL A 327 -49.42 7.71 21.95
CA VAL A 327 -50.84 7.58 21.55
C VAL A 327 -51.73 7.13 22.72
N ARG A 328 -51.16 6.49 23.75
CA ARG A 328 -51.87 6.05 24.96
C ARG A 328 -51.92 7.10 26.08
N ARG A 329 -51.27 8.25 25.91
CA ARG A 329 -51.28 9.38 26.85
C ARG A 329 -52.23 10.46 26.36
#